data_AF-A0A934S9Q9-F1
#
_entry.id   AF-A0A934S9Q9-F1
#
_cell.length_a   1.000
_cell.length_b   1.000
_cell.length_c   1.000
_cell.angle_alpha   90.00
_cell.angle_beta   90.00
_cell.angle_gamma   90.00
#
_symmetry.space_group_name_H-M   'P 1'
#
loop_
_entity.id
_entity.type
_entity.pdbx_description
1 polymer ?
#
loop_
_entity_poly.entity_id
_entity_poly.type
_entity_poly.pdbx_seq_one_letter_code
_entity_poly.pdbx_strand_id
1 'polypeptide(L)'
;MKSRKNLIRGIAVTALVVAGVACYDQFRLNQARIGLSAARSKAATLDLFSESGDFKKSRFTSKQDRNAEAALQQKAVTDFLSLVDQIIGLSDEEKSKEDELSRKLMVQWMALNPKVLELLVAEMLQGSRADELRQQMAAVSLVKLAAELPESALAYLDQASAYLKDNPERVQFLEGTIAEALKSWAKRNPLAAAQWVQENGGKYDAFLSSQAKYQILTSAASVDLNLAFRLIDQLELNSNDSAVMLARSAATPQQRTDFLQALQQNSSSIVDKSLRSEMERKAMEVIATRTLQDGFIEATGWVKSANLDSDEMDVFVSKLDYASSLGETGPWLDWLGDHSENDQAANTARQLVIDWTNADYQAAGEWLRTAEEGEIKNQAIQAYAVTISKYDPESAKEWALMLPAGELRDETLREIE
;
A
#
# COMPACT_ATOMS: atom_id res chain seq x y z
N MET A 1 10.21 -2.03 -41.64
CA MET A 1 9.26 -3.14 -41.37
C MET A 1 9.81 -4.25 -40.47
N LYS A 2 11.07 -4.69 -40.57
CA LYS A 2 11.68 -5.66 -39.62
C LYS A 2 11.71 -5.16 -38.16
N SER A 3 12.07 -3.89 -37.93
CA SER A 3 12.14 -3.28 -36.60
C SER A 3 10.79 -3.21 -35.86
N ARG A 4 9.66 -2.94 -36.55
CA ARG A 4 8.32 -2.96 -35.92
C ARG A 4 7.81 -4.36 -35.59
N LYS A 5 8.26 -5.41 -36.28
CA LYS A 5 7.85 -6.80 -36.01
C LYS A 5 8.58 -7.41 -34.81
N ASN A 6 9.85 -7.05 -34.61
CA ASN A 6 10.59 -7.42 -33.40
C ASN A 6 10.05 -6.69 -32.17
N LEU A 7 9.65 -5.42 -32.33
CA LEU A 7 9.00 -4.63 -31.28
C LEU A 7 7.69 -5.27 -30.78
N ILE A 8 6.86 -5.82 -31.68
CA ILE A 8 5.60 -6.50 -31.31
C ILE A 8 5.87 -7.87 -30.63
N ARG A 9 6.93 -8.58 -31.04
CA ARG A 9 7.38 -9.84 -30.40
C ARG A 9 7.90 -9.59 -28.98
N GLY A 10 8.67 -8.52 -28.77
CA GLY A 10 9.09 -8.05 -27.46
C GLY A 10 7.89 -7.76 -26.55
N ILE A 11 6.94 -6.96 -27.01
CA ILE A 11 5.76 -6.54 -26.21
C ILE A 11 4.92 -7.73 -25.69
N ALA A 12 4.76 -8.82 -26.44
CA ALA A 12 3.97 -9.98 -25.98
C ALA A 12 4.68 -10.80 -24.88
N VAL A 13 6.01 -10.95 -24.98
CA VAL A 13 6.83 -11.60 -23.95
C VAL A 13 6.98 -10.67 -22.74
N THR A 14 7.17 -9.37 -22.95
CA THR A 14 7.17 -8.34 -21.91
C THR A 14 5.84 -8.32 -21.15
N ALA A 15 4.70 -8.39 -21.85
CA ALA A 15 3.39 -8.43 -21.20
C ALA A 15 3.19 -9.69 -20.34
N LEU A 16 3.68 -10.85 -20.79
CA LEU A 16 3.59 -12.11 -20.02
C LEU A 16 4.52 -12.13 -18.80
N VAL A 17 5.72 -11.54 -18.90
CA VAL A 17 6.67 -11.48 -17.78
C VAL A 17 6.29 -10.38 -16.78
N VAL A 18 5.85 -9.21 -17.23
CA VAL A 18 5.32 -8.13 -16.37
C VAL A 18 4.02 -8.57 -15.68
N ALA A 19 3.12 -9.26 -16.39
CA ALA A 19 1.96 -9.89 -15.76
C ALA A 19 2.35 -11.02 -14.79
N GLY A 20 3.45 -11.74 -15.08
CA GLY A 20 4.03 -12.74 -14.18
C GLY A 20 4.57 -12.13 -12.87
N VAL A 21 5.17 -10.93 -12.92
CA VAL A 21 5.60 -10.17 -11.74
C VAL A 21 4.38 -9.71 -10.93
N ALA A 22 3.30 -9.25 -11.57
CA ALA A 22 2.05 -8.89 -10.89
C ALA A 22 1.34 -10.10 -10.23
N CYS A 23 1.47 -11.31 -10.81
CA CYS A 23 0.95 -12.56 -10.26
C CYS A 23 1.92 -13.28 -9.29
N TYR A 24 3.12 -12.75 -9.07
CA TYR A 24 4.20 -13.42 -8.35
C TYR A 24 3.86 -13.70 -6.88
N ASP A 25 3.23 -12.76 -6.18
CA ASP A 25 2.84 -12.93 -4.77
C ASP A 25 1.77 -14.01 -4.59
N GLN A 26 0.80 -14.08 -5.51
CA GLN A 26 -0.25 -15.11 -5.52
C GLN A 26 0.34 -16.51 -5.80
N PHE A 27 1.29 -16.60 -6.72
CA PHE A 27 2.00 -17.85 -7.04
C PHE A 27 2.93 -18.28 -5.90
N ARG A 28 3.64 -17.35 -5.26
CA ARG A 28 4.48 -17.60 -4.07
C ARG A 28 3.68 -18.17 -2.92
N LEU A 29 2.50 -17.63 -2.63
CA LEU A 29 1.62 -18.17 -1.58
C LEU A 29 1.18 -19.60 -1.89
N ASN A 30 0.87 -19.90 -3.14
CA ASN A 30 0.52 -21.26 -3.57
C ASN A 30 1.72 -22.22 -3.51
N GLN A 31 2.91 -21.80 -3.94
CA GLN A 31 4.13 -22.62 -3.86
C GLN A 31 4.61 -22.83 -2.42
N ALA A 32 4.49 -21.83 -1.55
CA ALA A 32 4.79 -21.98 -0.13
C ALA A 32 3.83 -22.99 0.52
N ARG A 33 2.54 -22.98 0.15
CA ARG A 33 1.56 -24.00 0.60
C ARG A 33 1.90 -25.39 0.10
N ILE A 34 2.29 -25.54 -1.17
CA ILE A 34 2.71 -26.81 -1.78
C ILE A 34 4.04 -27.30 -1.17
N GLY A 35 4.99 -26.40 -0.94
CA GLY A 35 6.27 -26.71 -0.29
C GLY A 35 6.10 -27.10 1.17
N LEU A 36 5.21 -26.43 1.90
CA LEU A 36 4.86 -26.78 3.28
C LEU A 36 4.14 -28.14 3.35
N SER A 37 3.24 -28.44 2.40
CA SER A 37 2.57 -29.74 2.36
C SER A 37 3.54 -30.87 1.97
N ALA A 38 4.47 -30.62 1.04
CA ALA A 38 5.52 -31.56 0.68
C ALA A 38 6.53 -31.77 1.83
N ALA A 39 6.91 -30.71 2.55
CA ALA A 39 7.77 -30.79 3.72
C ALA A 39 7.09 -31.52 4.89
N ARG A 40 5.79 -31.28 5.12
CA ARG A 40 4.98 -32.00 6.11
C ARG A 40 4.82 -33.48 5.75
N SER A 41 4.59 -33.80 4.48
CA SER A 41 4.54 -35.18 3.97
C SER A 41 5.90 -35.89 4.10
N LYS A 42 7.00 -35.16 3.84
CA LYS A 42 8.37 -35.67 4.04
C LYS A 42 8.72 -35.84 5.52
N ALA A 43 8.22 -34.97 6.40
CA ALA A 43 8.38 -35.11 7.84
C ALA A 43 7.55 -36.28 8.41
N ALA A 44 6.36 -36.52 7.85
CA ALA A 44 5.50 -37.65 8.22
C ALA A 44 6.08 -39.01 7.77
N THR A 45 6.76 -39.04 6.62
CA THR A 45 7.46 -40.25 6.14
C THR A 45 8.80 -40.50 6.86
N LEU A 46 9.31 -39.52 7.62
CA LEU A 46 10.53 -39.63 8.44
C LEU A 46 10.25 -39.88 9.94
N ASP A 47 8.99 -40.09 10.32
CA ASP A 47 8.55 -40.41 11.69
C ASP A 47 9.09 -39.47 12.79
N LEU A 48 9.17 -38.17 12.47
CA LEU A 48 9.69 -37.12 13.35
C LEU A 48 8.73 -36.70 14.48
N PHE A 49 7.61 -37.43 14.67
CA PHE A 49 6.65 -37.23 15.75
C PHE A 49 6.62 -38.41 16.75
N SER A 50 7.68 -39.23 16.82
CA SER A 50 7.86 -40.14 17.95
C SER A 50 8.72 -39.49 19.04
N GLU A 51 8.13 -39.34 20.23
CA GLU A 51 8.85 -39.03 21.47
C GLU A 51 9.76 -40.21 21.83
N SER A 52 10.98 -40.24 21.28
CA SER A 52 12.09 -40.94 21.92
C SER A 52 13.41 -40.35 21.46
N GLY A 53 14.22 -39.92 22.43
CA GLY A 53 15.48 -39.26 22.19
C GLY A 53 16.52 -40.18 21.56
N ASP A 54 16.91 -39.90 20.32
CA ASP A 54 18.26 -40.16 19.82
C ASP A 54 18.62 -39.07 18.79
N PHE A 55 19.10 -37.93 19.26
CA PHE A 55 19.73 -36.90 18.42
C PHE A 55 21.07 -37.45 17.89
N LYS A 56 21.03 -38.36 16.91
CA LYS A 56 22.21 -38.80 16.18
C LYS A 56 22.32 -38.15 14.82
N LYS A 57 23.35 -37.31 14.74
CA LYS A 57 24.01 -36.74 13.57
C LYS A 57 23.21 -35.69 12.82
N SER A 58 23.51 -34.43 13.15
CA SER A 58 23.72 -33.38 12.16
C SER A 58 24.33 -34.01 10.90
N ARG A 59 23.54 -34.10 9.83
CA ARG A 59 23.98 -34.60 8.53
C ARG A 59 24.92 -33.54 7.98
N PHE A 60 26.21 -33.65 8.27
CA PHE A 60 27.23 -32.86 7.59
C PHE A 60 27.04 -33.11 6.09
N THR A 61 26.64 -32.07 5.35
CA THR A 61 26.59 -32.12 3.89
C THR A 61 27.99 -32.45 3.39
N SER A 62 28.15 -33.64 2.79
CA SER A 62 29.46 -34.08 2.32
C SER A 62 29.90 -33.19 1.15
N LYS A 63 31.21 -33.12 0.89
CA LYS A 63 31.74 -32.40 -0.29
C LYS A 63 31.11 -32.93 -1.59
N GLN A 64 30.79 -34.22 -1.67
CA GLN A 64 30.12 -34.82 -2.82
C GLN A 64 28.67 -34.34 -2.95
N ASP A 65 27.92 -34.23 -1.85
CA ASP A 65 26.55 -33.73 -1.86
C ASP A 65 26.50 -32.25 -2.30
N ARG A 66 27.40 -31.42 -1.80
CA ARG A 66 27.52 -30.00 -2.20
C ARG A 66 27.88 -29.86 -3.68
N ASN A 67 28.77 -30.71 -4.18
CA ASN A 67 29.15 -30.70 -5.59
C ASN A 67 28.00 -31.17 -6.50
N ALA A 68 27.24 -32.18 -6.08
CA ALA A 68 26.07 -32.67 -6.82
C ALA A 68 24.96 -31.61 -6.86
N GLU A 69 24.71 -30.93 -5.75
CA GLU A 69 23.75 -29.82 -5.67
C GLU A 69 24.17 -28.64 -6.57
N ALA A 70 25.44 -28.25 -6.52
CA ALA A 70 25.97 -27.20 -7.40
C ALA A 70 25.84 -27.57 -8.89
N ALA A 71 26.07 -28.83 -9.26
CA ALA A 71 25.90 -29.30 -10.62
C ALA A 71 24.43 -29.24 -11.08
N LEU A 72 23.47 -29.55 -10.20
CA LEU A 72 22.05 -29.42 -10.50
C LEU A 72 21.62 -27.95 -10.66
N GLN A 73 22.14 -27.05 -9.82
CA GLN A 73 21.88 -25.62 -9.93
C GLN A 73 22.42 -25.05 -11.24
N GLN A 74 23.66 -25.40 -11.60
CA GLN A 74 24.26 -24.97 -12.87
C GLN A 74 23.48 -25.52 -14.07
N LYS A 75 23.06 -26.79 -14.00
CA LYS A 75 22.23 -27.39 -15.06
C LYS A 75 20.93 -26.62 -15.25
N ALA A 76 20.26 -26.21 -14.17
CA ALA A 76 19.03 -25.42 -14.26
C ALA A 76 19.26 -24.06 -14.97
N VAL A 77 20.39 -23.39 -14.70
CA VAL A 77 20.79 -22.17 -15.41
C VAL A 77 21.02 -22.44 -16.90
N THR A 78 21.77 -23.50 -17.24
CA THR A 78 22.05 -23.87 -18.64
C THR A 78 20.77 -24.24 -19.40
N ASP A 79 19.89 -25.03 -18.80
CA ASP A 79 18.62 -25.44 -19.40
C ASP A 79 17.73 -24.22 -19.67
N PHE A 80 17.71 -23.26 -18.74
CA PHE A 80 17.00 -22.00 -18.90
C PHE A 80 17.54 -21.14 -20.04
N LEU A 81 18.87 -20.92 -20.07
CA LEU A 81 19.51 -20.11 -21.11
C LEU A 81 19.40 -20.77 -22.50
N SER A 82 19.45 -22.10 -22.57
CA SER A 82 19.18 -22.86 -23.79
C SER A 82 17.77 -22.60 -24.33
N LEU A 83 16.78 -22.48 -23.44
CA LEU A 83 15.41 -22.17 -23.84
C LEU A 83 15.28 -20.72 -24.35
N VAL A 84 15.99 -19.77 -23.74
CA VAL A 84 16.12 -18.39 -24.26
C VAL A 84 16.74 -18.40 -25.66
N ASP A 85 17.83 -19.14 -25.86
CA ASP A 85 18.50 -19.27 -27.17
C ASP A 85 17.58 -19.91 -28.23
N GLN A 86 16.78 -20.90 -27.86
CA GLN A 86 15.80 -21.51 -28.77
C GLN A 86 14.76 -20.49 -29.24
N ILE A 87 14.25 -19.64 -28.34
CA ILE A 87 13.28 -18.59 -28.70
C ILE A 87 13.92 -17.57 -29.63
N ILE A 88 15.14 -17.12 -29.34
CA ILE A 88 15.87 -16.14 -30.18
C ILE A 88 16.17 -16.72 -31.57
N GLY A 89 16.46 -18.02 -31.64
CA GLY A 89 16.79 -18.73 -32.87
C GLY A 89 15.60 -19.12 -33.74
N LEU A 90 14.35 -18.85 -33.33
CA LEU A 90 13.16 -19.24 -34.10
C LEU A 90 13.15 -18.59 -35.48
N SER A 91 12.98 -19.41 -36.50
CA SER A 91 12.72 -18.96 -37.87
C SER A 91 11.27 -18.47 -38.03
N ASP A 92 10.98 -17.73 -39.11
CA ASP A 92 9.62 -17.27 -39.39
C ASP A 92 8.63 -18.43 -39.64
N GLU A 93 9.12 -19.60 -40.04
CA GLU A 93 8.34 -20.84 -40.25
C GLU A 93 7.99 -21.55 -38.93
N GLU A 94 8.76 -21.32 -37.87
CA GLU A 94 8.58 -21.95 -36.55
C GLU A 94 7.82 -21.07 -35.56
N LYS A 95 7.23 -19.97 -36.04
CA LYS A 95 6.54 -18.99 -35.21
C LYS A 95 5.40 -19.57 -34.37
N SER A 96 4.78 -20.67 -34.82
CA SER A 96 3.75 -21.38 -34.05
C SER A 96 4.27 -21.98 -32.74
N LYS A 97 5.59 -22.17 -32.58
CA LYS A 97 6.24 -22.69 -31.36
C LYS A 97 6.57 -21.59 -30.34
N GLU A 98 6.52 -20.32 -30.73
CA GLU A 98 6.92 -19.16 -29.90
C GLU A 98 6.12 -19.11 -28.58
N ASP A 99 4.81 -19.31 -28.65
CA ASP A 99 3.91 -19.29 -27.49
C ASP A 99 4.18 -20.47 -26.53
N GLU A 100 4.47 -21.65 -27.07
CA GLU A 100 4.77 -22.83 -26.25
C GLU A 100 6.10 -22.67 -25.51
N LEU A 101 7.14 -22.22 -26.21
CA LEU A 101 8.45 -22.00 -25.63
C LEU A 101 8.40 -20.86 -24.60
N SER A 102 7.74 -19.74 -24.91
CA SER A 102 7.59 -18.62 -23.97
C SER A 102 6.86 -19.05 -22.68
N ARG A 103 5.83 -19.90 -22.81
CA ARG A 103 5.14 -20.47 -21.63
C ARG A 103 6.06 -21.37 -20.81
N LYS A 104 6.87 -22.22 -21.46
CA LYS A 104 7.86 -23.06 -20.77
C LYS A 104 8.91 -22.21 -20.07
N LEU A 105 9.40 -21.14 -20.73
CA LEU A 105 10.35 -20.18 -20.15
C LEU A 105 9.78 -19.59 -18.85
N MET A 106 8.54 -19.10 -18.91
CA MET A 106 7.87 -18.48 -17.77
C MET A 106 7.70 -19.47 -16.61
N VAL A 107 7.25 -20.70 -16.88
CA VAL A 107 7.09 -21.74 -15.86
C VAL A 107 8.43 -22.08 -15.19
N GLN A 108 9.49 -22.24 -15.98
CA GLN A 108 10.84 -22.49 -15.44
C GLN A 108 11.33 -21.30 -14.62
N TRP A 109 11.17 -20.08 -15.11
CA TRP A 109 11.57 -18.85 -14.44
C TRP A 109 10.89 -18.71 -13.06
N MET A 110 9.58 -18.92 -13.00
CA MET A 110 8.82 -18.85 -11.74
C MET A 110 9.25 -19.92 -10.73
N ALA A 111 9.73 -21.07 -11.21
CA ALA A 111 10.19 -22.18 -10.36
C ALA A 111 11.62 -22.01 -9.84
N LEU A 112 12.38 -20.99 -10.30
CA LEU A 112 13.74 -20.75 -9.85
C LEU A 112 13.77 -20.36 -8.38
N ASN A 113 14.52 -21.13 -7.59
CA ASN A 113 14.84 -20.79 -6.22
C ASN A 113 15.86 -19.62 -6.18
N PRO A 114 16.00 -18.91 -5.05
CA PRO A 114 16.86 -17.72 -4.97
C PRO A 114 18.32 -17.96 -5.36
N LYS A 115 18.89 -19.13 -5.05
CA LYS A 115 20.28 -19.45 -5.37
C LYS A 115 20.51 -19.66 -6.86
N VAL A 116 19.61 -20.40 -7.51
CA VAL A 116 19.66 -20.60 -8.97
C VAL A 116 19.38 -19.28 -9.70
N LEU A 117 18.47 -18.46 -9.18
CA LEU A 117 18.16 -17.14 -9.73
C LEU A 117 19.38 -16.21 -9.66
N GLU A 118 20.12 -16.20 -8.56
CA GLU A 118 21.37 -15.43 -8.41
C GLU A 118 22.42 -15.87 -9.44
N LEU A 119 22.61 -17.18 -9.63
CA LEU A 119 23.53 -17.73 -10.64
C LEU A 119 23.10 -17.34 -12.06
N LEU A 120 21.80 -17.40 -12.35
CA LEU A 120 21.25 -16.99 -13.64
C LEU A 120 21.53 -15.51 -13.91
N VAL A 121 21.26 -14.62 -12.95
CA VAL A 121 21.54 -13.18 -13.07
C VAL A 121 23.03 -12.95 -13.32
N ALA A 122 23.91 -13.60 -12.55
CA ALA A 122 25.34 -13.48 -12.74
C ALA A 122 25.79 -13.90 -14.15
N GLU A 123 25.33 -15.07 -14.62
CA GLU A 123 25.66 -15.60 -15.94
C GLU A 123 25.17 -14.67 -17.08
N MET A 124 23.95 -14.15 -16.95
CA MET A 124 23.37 -13.27 -17.96
C MET A 124 24.08 -11.92 -18.04
N LEU A 125 24.42 -11.32 -16.89
CA LEU A 125 25.10 -10.02 -16.85
C LEU A 125 26.57 -10.08 -17.28
N GLN A 126 27.23 -11.24 -17.16
CA GLN A 126 28.58 -11.47 -17.65
C GLN A 126 28.63 -11.76 -19.16
N GLY A 127 27.52 -12.21 -19.75
CA GLY A 127 27.44 -12.58 -21.16
C GLY A 127 27.66 -11.40 -22.10
N SER A 128 28.41 -11.61 -23.18
CA SER A 128 28.60 -10.59 -24.24
C SER A 128 27.39 -10.44 -25.18
N ARG A 129 26.38 -11.33 -25.05
CA ARG A 129 25.16 -11.31 -25.86
C ARG A 129 24.07 -10.54 -25.12
N ALA A 130 23.64 -9.42 -25.70
CA ALA A 130 22.68 -8.49 -25.11
C ALA A 130 21.48 -8.25 -26.04
N ASP A 131 20.91 -9.32 -26.59
CA ASP A 131 19.67 -9.22 -27.36
C ASP A 131 18.50 -8.80 -26.45
N GLU A 132 17.47 -8.19 -27.03
CA GLU A 132 16.33 -7.62 -26.32
C GLU A 132 15.70 -8.60 -25.30
N LEU A 133 15.45 -9.85 -25.71
CA LEU A 133 14.90 -10.88 -24.81
C LEU A 133 15.86 -11.22 -23.66
N ARG A 134 17.18 -11.27 -23.90
CA ARG A 134 18.16 -11.54 -22.84
C ARG A 134 18.23 -10.37 -21.85
N GLN A 135 18.21 -9.15 -22.34
CA GLN A 135 18.14 -7.94 -21.50
C GLN A 135 16.90 -7.93 -20.62
N GLN A 136 15.73 -8.22 -21.20
CA GLN A 136 14.47 -8.33 -20.46
C GLN A 136 14.54 -9.45 -19.40
N MET A 137 14.98 -10.65 -19.79
CA MET A 137 15.07 -11.78 -18.86
C MET A 137 16.11 -11.56 -17.74
N ALA A 138 17.20 -10.84 -18.00
CA ALA A 138 18.16 -10.47 -16.97
C ALA A 138 17.53 -9.45 -15.99
N ALA A 139 16.88 -8.41 -16.53
CA ALA A 139 16.27 -7.36 -15.74
C ALA A 139 15.14 -7.87 -14.83
N VAL A 140 14.20 -8.64 -15.37
CA VAL A 140 13.07 -9.20 -14.60
C VAL A 140 13.54 -10.23 -13.57
N SER A 141 14.59 -11.01 -13.88
CA SER A 141 15.22 -11.93 -12.93
C SER A 141 15.91 -11.19 -11.80
N LEU A 142 16.53 -10.04 -12.08
CA LEU A 142 17.14 -9.20 -11.07
C LEU A 142 16.10 -8.57 -10.13
N VAL A 143 14.95 -8.11 -10.65
CA VAL A 143 13.82 -7.65 -9.81
C VAL A 143 13.28 -8.79 -8.92
N LYS A 144 13.12 -10.00 -9.48
CA LYS A 144 12.73 -11.17 -8.68
C LYS A 144 13.78 -11.51 -7.62
N LEU A 145 15.07 -11.37 -7.95
CA LEU A 145 16.17 -11.58 -7.00
C LEU A 145 16.10 -10.54 -5.89
N ALA A 146 15.80 -9.29 -6.19
CA ALA A 146 15.64 -8.21 -5.22
C ALA A 146 14.58 -8.52 -4.16
N ALA A 147 13.46 -9.15 -4.55
CA ALA A 147 12.43 -9.58 -3.60
C ALA A 147 12.92 -10.66 -2.63
N GLU A 148 13.82 -11.56 -3.05
CA GLU A 148 14.27 -12.71 -2.24
C GLU A 148 15.59 -12.41 -1.47
N LEU A 149 16.58 -11.89 -2.19
CA LEU A 149 17.96 -11.60 -1.78
C LEU A 149 18.31 -10.14 -2.16
N PRO A 150 17.79 -9.15 -1.42
CA PRO A 150 17.90 -7.75 -1.78
C PRO A 150 19.34 -7.26 -1.81
N GLU A 151 20.17 -7.65 -0.83
CA GLU A 151 21.58 -7.26 -0.78
C GLU A 151 22.35 -7.77 -2.01
N SER A 152 22.13 -9.04 -2.38
CA SER A 152 22.74 -9.63 -3.58
C SER A 152 22.27 -8.91 -4.85
N ALA A 153 20.99 -8.58 -4.97
CA ALA A 153 20.48 -7.86 -6.14
C ALA A 153 21.07 -6.44 -6.26
N LEU A 154 21.18 -5.71 -5.14
CA LEU A 154 21.79 -4.38 -5.10
C LEU A 154 23.29 -4.43 -5.50
N ALA A 155 23.99 -5.51 -5.21
CA ALA A 155 25.38 -5.70 -5.63
C ALA A 155 25.56 -5.86 -7.16
N TYR A 156 24.49 -6.25 -7.89
CA TYR A 156 24.52 -6.36 -9.35
C TYR A 156 24.17 -5.07 -10.10
N LEU A 157 23.79 -3.99 -9.41
CA LEU A 157 23.28 -2.77 -10.07
C LEU A 157 24.26 -2.18 -11.10
N ASP A 158 25.56 -2.16 -10.81
CA ASP A 158 26.55 -1.62 -11.75
C ASP A 158 26.67 -2.47 -13.02
N GLN A 159 26.68 -3.80 -12.85
CA GLN A 159 26.75 -4.74 -13.96
C GLN A 159 25.47 -4.69 -14.80
N ALA A 160 24.31 -4.66 -14.15
CA ALA A 160 23.01 -4.51 -14.80
C ALA A 160 22.90 -3.19 -15.55
N SER A 161 23.36 -2.10 -14.95
CA SER A 161 23.37 -0.76 -15.55
C SER A 161 24.24 -0.69 -16.80
N ALA A 162 25.40 -1.36 -16.79
CA ALA A 162 26.26 -1.49 -17.97
C ALA A 162 25.66 -2.40 -19.04
N TYR A 163 25.08 -3.54 -18.65
CA TYR A 163 24.47 -4.52 -19.55
C TYR A 163 23.23 -3.95 -20.28
N LEU A 164 22.46 -3.12 -19.59
CA LEU A 164 21.23 -2.49 -20.10
C LEU A 164 21.48 -1.12 -20.74
N LYS A 165 22.73 -0.69 -20.97
CA LYS A 165 23.05 0.69 -21.37
C LYS A 165 22.26 1.21 -22.59
N ASP A 166 21.96 0.33 -23.55
CA ASP A 166 21.26 0.64 -24.80
C ASP A 166 19.76 0.27 -24.75
N ASN A 167 19.28 -0.23 -23.61
CA ASN A 167 17.90 -0.65 -23.43
C ASN A 167 17.01 0.55 -23.03
N PRO A 168 15.90 0.84 -23.74
CA PRO A 168 15.05 1.98 -23.44
C PRO A 168 14.35 1.89 -22.08
N GLU A 169 14.17 0.69 -21.52
CA GLU A 169 13.52 0.44 -20.23
C GLU A 169 14.52 0.38 -19.06
N ARG A 170 15.82 0.67 -19.31
CA ARG A 170 16.90 0.61 -18.30
C ARG A 170 16.55 1.32 -17.00
N VAL A 171 16.03 2.55 -17.08
CA VAL A 171 15.68 3.35 -15.90
C VAL A 171 14.61 2.64 -15.08
N GLN A 172 13.53 2.21 -15.73
CA GLN A 172 12.41 1.51 -15.07
C GLN A 172 12.87 0.20 -14.42
N PHE A 173 13.74 -0.57 -15.08
CA PHE A 173 14.24 -1.82 -14.51
C PHE A 173 15.14 -1.61 -13.30
N LEU A 174 16.06 -0.65 -13.36
CA LEU A 174 16.95 -0.35 -12.23
C LEU A 174 16.17 0.26 -11.06
N GLU A 175 15.25 1.19 -11.34
CA GLU A 175 14.35 1.75 -10.30
C GLU A 175 13.50 0.65 -9.66
N GLY A 176 12.85 -0.20 -10.45
CA GLY A 176 12.05 -1.32 -9.95
C GLY A 176 12.87 -2.31 -9.12
N THR A 177 14.12 -2.57 -9.52
CA THR A 177 15.04 -3.42 -8.76
C THR A 177 15.37 -2.80 -7.40
N ILE A 178 15.76 -1.52 -7.39
CA ILE A 178 16.11 -0.80 -6.17
C ILE A 178 14.90 -0.74 -5.23
N ALA A 179 13.74 -0.34 -5.74
CA ALA A 179 12.51 -0.23 -4.97
C ALA A 179 12.12 -1.57 -4.33
N GLU A 180 12.10 -2.66 -5.10
CA GLU A 180 11.72 -3.98 -4.58
C GLU A 180 12.77 -4.52 -3.58
N ALA A 181 14.06 -4.29 -3.85
CA ALA A 181 15.12 -4.68 -2.92
C ALA A 181 14.98 -3.97 -1.59
N LEU A 182 14.83 -2.64 -1.62
CA LEU A 182 14.74 -1.80 -0.42
C LEU A 182 13.47 -2.10 0.37
N LYS A 183 12.34 -2.30 -0.30
CA LYS A 183 11.08 -2.75 0.31
C LYS A 183 11.25 -4.11 1.01
N SER A 184 11.79 -5.11 0.30
CA SER A 184 11.98 -6.46 0.85
C SER A 184 13.01 -6.48 1.99
N TRP A 185 14.06 -5.67 1.89
CA TRP A 185 15.08 -5.53 2.92
C TRP A 185 14.51 -4.83 4.15
N ALA A 186 13.77 -3.73 3.97
CA ALA A 186 13.20 -2.97 5.06
C ALA A 186 12.21 -3.77 5.90
N LYS A 187 11.48 -4.72 5.32
CA LYS A 187 10.62 -5.66 6.09
C LYS A 187 11.39 -6.54 7.09
N ARG A 188 12.70 -6.71 6.89
CA ARG A 188 13.57 -7.55 7.73
C ARG A 188 14.52 -6.72 8.59
N ASN A 189 15.09 -5.67 8.00
CA ASN A 189 16.04 -4.77 8.63
C ASN A 189 15.91 -3.35 8.03
N PRO A 190 14.98 -2.53 8.56
CA PRO A 190 14.76 -1.17 8.09
C PRO A 190 16.01 -0.28 8.16
N LEU A 191 16.81 -0.43 9.21
CA LEU A 191 18.03 0.35 9.44
C LEU A 191 19.08 0.08 8.36
N ALA A 192 19.29 -1.19 8.01
CA ALA A 192 20.25 -1.55 6.97
C ALA A 192 19.81 -1.04 5.58
N ALA A 193 18.51 -1.14 5.27
CA ALA A 193 17.97 -0.60 4.03
C ALA A 193 18.12 0.93 3.93
N ALA A 194 17.83 1.65 5.02
CA ALA A 194 18.03 3.10 5.09
C ALA A 194 19.51 3.50 5.01
N GLN A 195 20.40 2.75 5.68
CA GLN A 195 21.84 2.96 5.61
C GLN A 195 22.36 2.79 4.18
N TRP A 196 21.89 1.76 3.47
CA TRP A 196 22.25 1.57 2.06
C TRP A 196 21.86 2.79 1.20
N VAL A 197 20.68 3.36 1.43
CA VAL A 197 20.23 4.58 0.74
C VAL A 197 21.14 5.76 1.04
N GLN A 198 21.59 5.95 2.29
CA GLN A 198 22.52 7.04 2.61
C GLN A 198 23.89 6.86 1.96
N GLU A 199 24.42 5.63 1.93
CA GLU A 199 25.74 5.34 1.37
C GLU A 199 25.75 5.37 -0.17
N ASN A 200 24.64 4.98 -0.81
CA ASN A 200 24.58 4.75 -2.26
C ASN A 200 23.63 5.71 -3.00
N GLY A 201 22.84 6.52 -2.29
CA GLY A 201 21.82 7.40 -2.86
C GLY A 201 22.37 8.33 -3.93
N GLY A 202 23.49 9.01 -3.65
CA GLY A 202 24.13 9.89 -4.64
C GLY A 202 24.62 9.17 -5.90
N LYS A 203 24.97 7.88 -5.81
CA LYS A 203 25.40 7.07 -6.97
C LYS A 203 24.22 6.64 -7.84
N TYR A 204 23.08 6.35 -7.23
CA TYR A 204 21.89 5.83 -7.89
C TYR A 204 20.72 6.84 -7.94
N ASP A 205 20.99 8.14 -7.79
CA ASP A 205 19.97 9.20 -7.72
C ASP A 205 18.97 9.15 -8.89
N ALA A 206 19.48 8.92 -10.11
CA ALA A 206 18.66 8.76 -11.31
C ALA A 206 17.70 7.56 -11.30
N PHE A 207 17.86 6.63 -10.35
CA PHE A 207 17.07 5.40 -10.21
C PHE A 207 16.44 5.25 -8.82
N LEU A 208 16.74 6.15 -7.86
CA LEU A 208 16.24 6.08 -6.49
C LEU A 208 15.13 7.13 -6.30
N SER A 209 13.89 6.75 -6.62
CA SER A 209 12.76 7.66 -6.47
C SER A 209 12.34 7.87 -5.02
N SER A 210 11.67 8.99 -4.75
CA SER A 210 11.02 9.23 -3.45
C SER A 210 10.03 8.11 -3.10
N GLN A 211 9.39 7.49 -4.10
CA GLN A 211 8.53 6.34 -3.91
C GLN A 211 9.28 5.14 -3.29
N ALA A 212 10.49 4.84 -3.74
CA ALA A 212 11.32 3.78 -3.15
C ALA A 212 11.67 4.09 -1.69
N LYS A 213 11.99 5.36 -1.37
CA LYS A 213 12.22 5.81 0.00
C LYS A 213 10.95 5.66 0.88
N TYR A 214 9.78 6.02 0.37
CA TYR A 214 8.50 5.80 1.07
C TYR A 214 8.17 4.31 1.25
N GLN A 215 8.60 3.43 0.35
CA GLN A 215 8.45 1.98 0.52
C GLN A 215 9.31 1.44 1.67
N ILE A 216 10.52 1.99 1.88
CA ILE A 216 11.31 1.70 3.09
C ILE A 216 10.52 2.15 4.31
N LEU A 217 10.04 3.40 4.32
CA LEU A 217 9.34 4.00 5.45
C LEU A 217 8.10 3.18 5.86
N THR A 218 7.24 2.85 4.90
CA THR A 218 6.02 2.07 5.13
C THR A 218 6.30 0.60 5.46
N SER A 219 7.39 0.01 4.91
CA SER A 219 7.82 -1.33 5.30
C SER A 219 8.39 -1.34 6.73
N ALA A 220 9.15 -0.31 7.11
CA ALA A 220 9.65 -0.12 8.47
C ALA A 220 8.48 -0.03 9.46
N ALA A 221 7.44 0.71 9.12
CA ALA A 221 6.24 0.87 9.96
C ALA A 221 5.52 -0.45 10.24
N SER A 222 5.57 -1.40 9.31
CA SER A 222 5.02 -2.75 9.52
C SER A 222 5.82 -3.60 10.52
N VAL A 223 7.04 -3.19 10.87
CA VAL A 223 7.93 -3.85 11.82
C VAL A 223 7.96 -3.08 13.15
N ASP A 224 8.24 -1.79 13.09
CA ASP A 224 8.32 -0.86 14.21
C ASP A 224 8.00 0.56 13.71
N LEU A 225 6.85 1.07 14.14
CA LEU A 225 6.36 2.39 13.72
C LEU A 225 7.21 3.54 14.26
N ASN A 226 7.76 3.43 15.47
CA ASN A 226 8.65 4.45 16.04
C ASN A 226 9.98 4.48 15.30
N LEU A 227 10.48 3.32 14.87
CA LEU A 227 11.61 3.27 13.96
C LEU A 227 11.30 3.97 12.64
N ALA A 228 10.12 3.75 12.04
CA ALA A 228 9.75 4.42 10.80
C ALA A 228 9.80 5.95 10.91
N PHE A 229 9.24 6.54 11.98
CA PHE A 229 9.34 7.99 12.20
C PHE A 229 10.79 8.49 12.29
N ARG A 230 11.68 7.76 12.96
CA ARG A 230 13.11 8.12 13.05
C ARG A 230 13.84 8.04 11.70
N LEU A 231 13.35 7.21 10.78
CA LEU A 231 13.93 7.08 9.43
C LEU A 231 13.56 8.23 8.49
N ILE A 232 12.59 9.09 8.82
CA ILE A 232 12.14 10.20 7.95
C ILE A 232 13.32 11.10 7.58
N ASP A 233 14.05 11.59 8.58
CA ASP A 233 15.21 12.46 8.38
C ASP A 233 16.36 11.71 7.70
N GLN A 234 16.58 10.45 8.08
CA GLN A 234 17.64 9.61 7.51
C GLN A 234 17.45 9.38 6.01
N LEU A 235 16.20 9.29 5.56
CA LEU A 235 15.81 9.12 4.16
C LEU A 235 15.63 10.46 3.44
N GLU A 236 15.81 11.59 4.12
CA GLU A 236 15.59 12.95 3.59
C GLU A 236 14.16 13.13 3.04
N LEU A 237 13.17 12.58 3.73
CA LEU A 237 11.77 12.68 3.35
C LEU A 237 11.09 13.88 4.01
N ASN A 238 10.07 14.42 3.34
CA ASN A 238 9.24 15.47 3.95
C ASN A 238 8.42 14.87 5.11
N SER A 239 8.47 15.49 6.28
CA SER A 239 7.78 14.98 7.49
C SER A 239 6.26 14.92 7.34
N ASN A 240 5.64 15.93 6.69
CA ASN A 240 4.20 15.98 6.49
C ASN A 240 3.73 14.85 5.57
N ASP A 241 4.39 14.69 4.41
CA ASP A 241 4.06 13.63 3.47
C ASP A 241 4.33 12.24 4.07
N SER A 242 5.40 12.11 4.86
CA SER A 242 5.75 10.88 5.55
C SER A 242 4.68 10.49 6.59
N ALA A 243 4.24 11.42 7.41
CA ALA A 243 3.17 11.18 8.39
C ALA A 243 1.86 10.77 7.70
N VAL A 244 1.51 11.40 6.58
CA VAL A 244 0.35 11.02 5.75
C VAL A 244 0.49 9.59 5.20
N MET A 245 1.66 9.22 4.67
CA MET A 245 1.90 7.88 4.14
C MET A 245 1.85 6.81 5.23
N LEU A 246 2.38 7.10 6.41
CA LEU A 246 2.31 6.24 7.57
C LEU A 246 0.87 6.07 8.07
N ALA A 247 0.10 7.17 8.18
CA ALA A 247 -1.32 7.12 8.54
C ALA A 247 -2.13 6.26 7.58
N ARG A 248 -1.83 6.32 6.27
CA ARG A 248 -2.49 5.47 5.25
C ARG A 248 -2.21 3.98 5.42
N SER A 249 -1.09 3.62 6.04
CA SER A 249 -0.72 2.22 6.29
C SER A 249 -1.43 1.61 7.50
N ALA A 250 -2.02 2.44 8.37
CA ALA A 250 -2.82 2.01 9.51
C ALA A 250 -4.21 1.56 9.04
N ALA A 251 -4.33 0.28 8.70
CA ALA A 251 -5.53 -0.28 8.08
C ALA A 251 -6.59 -0.72 9.10
N THR A 252 -6.19 -1.10 10.31
CA THR A 252 -7.13 -1.57 11.36
C THR A 252 -7.33 -0.52 12.44
N PRO A 253 -8.44 -0.55 13.21
CA PRO A 253 -8.66 0.34 14.34
C PRO A 253 -7.48 0.36 15.33
N GLN A 254 -6.93 -0.81 15.65
CA GLN A 254 -5.75 -0.90 16.53
C GLN A 254 -4.52 -0.23 15.91
N GLN A 255 -4.25 -0.45 14.63
CA GLN A 255 -3.13 0.19 13.95
C GLN A 255 -3.27 1.73 13.90
N ARG A 256 -4.50 2.25 13.80
CA ARG A 256 -4.75 3.70 13.85
C ARG A 256 -4.45 4.27 15.23
N THR A 257 -4.82 3.56 16.29
CA THR A 257 -4.49 3.94 17.68
C THR A 257 -2.97 3.89 17.92
N ASP A 258 -2.32 2.80 17.52
CA ASP A 258 -0.85 2.66 17.61
C ASP A 258 -0.15 3.79 16.83
N PHE A 259 -0.72 4.19 15.69
CA PHE A 259 -0.22 5.28 14.87
C PHE A 259 -0.31 6.64 15.54
N LEU A 260 -1.46 7.01 16.10
CA LEU A 260 -1.61 8.30 16.80
C LEU A 260 -0.64 8.38 17.99
N GLN A 261 -0.50 7.29 18.75
CA GLN A 261 0.46 7.24 19.85
C GLN A 261 1.90 7.43 19.38
N ALA A 262 2.31 6.74 18.32
CA ALA A 262 3.65 6.90 17.76
C ALA A 262 3.88 8.30 17.18
N LEU A 263 2.87 8.86 16.50
CA LEU A 263 2.92 10.22 15.95
C LEU A 263 3.19 11.24 17.06
N GLN A 264 2.41 11.21 18.14
CA GLN A 264 2.57 12.11 19.28
C GLN A 264 3.94 11.98 19.95
N GLN A 265 4.43 10.74 20.12
CA GLN A 265 5.75 10.49 20.71
C GLN A 265 6.88 11.10 19.86
N ASN A 266 6.84 10.91 18.54
CA ASN A 266 7.91 11.35 17.64
C ASN A 266 7.82 12.83 17.27
N SER A 267 6.61 13.38 17.14
CA SER A 267 6.38 14.80 16.82
C SER A 267 6.85 15.75 17.93
N SER A 268 6.91 15.26 19.18
CA SER A 268 7.38 16.02 20.34
C SER A 268 8.79 16.60 20.16
N SER A 269 9.62 15.96 19.34
CA SER A 269 10.99 16.39 19.00
C SER A 269 11.05 17.55 18.00
N ILE A 270 9.98 17.81 17.25
CA ILE A 270 9.91 18.87 16.24
C ILE A 270 9.78 20.22 16.94
N VAL A 271 10.82 21.05 16.94
CA VAL A 271 10.85 22.33 17.68
C VAL A 271 9.85 23.35 17.12
N ASP A 272 9.68 23.39 15.80
CA ASP A 272 8.73 24.28 15.15
C ASP A 272 7.30 23.81 15.39
N LYS A 273 6.57 24.55 16.22
CA LYS A 273 5.19 24.24 16.58
C LYS A 273 4.25 24.26 15.37
N SER A 274 4.45 25.16 14.42
CA SER A 274 3.58 25.26 13.25
C SER A 274 3.74 24.02 12.36
N LEU A 275 4.98 23.60 12.11
CA LEU A 275 5.25 22.38 11.34
C LEU A 275 4.72 21.14 12.06
N ARG A 276 4.89 21.07 13.38
CA ARG A 276 4.37 19.97 14.20
C ARG A 276 2.85 19.85 14.09
N SER A 277 2.12 20.93 14.35
CA SER A 277 0.66 20.93 14.30
C SER A 277 0.13 20.65 12.89
N GLU A 278 0.81 21.14 11.84
CA GLU A 278 0.42 20.82 10.46
C GLU A 278 0.58 19.33 10.14
N MET A 279 1.69 18.73 10.56
CA MET A 279 1.97 17.31 10.39
C MET A 279 0.92 16.45 11.12
N GLU A 280 0.67 16.76 12.40
CA GLU A 280 -0.29 16.06 13.25
C GLU A 280 -1.71 16.14 12.66
N ARG A 281 -2.13 17.35 12.28
CA ARG A 281 -3.43 17.58 11.65
C ARG A 281 -3.58 16.77 10.37
N LYS A 282 -2.63 16.86 9.42
CA LYS A 282 -2.69 16.12 8.14
C LYS A 282 -2.75 14.61 8.32
N ALA A 283 -2.00 14.09 9.29
CA ALA A 283 -2.06 12.67 9.62
C ALA A 283 -3.42 12.29 10.20
N MET A 284 -3.96 13.08 11.13
CA MET A 284 -5.27 12.85 11.73
C MET A 284 -6.40 12.96 10.70
N GLU A 285 -6.32 13.85 9.72
CA GLU A 285 -7.28 13.92 8.62
C GLU A 285 -7.40 12.59 7.87
N VAL A 286 -6.27 11.91 7.60
CA VAL A 286 -6.27 10.58 6.96
C VAL A 286 -6.91 9.54 7.86
N ILE A 287 -6.57 9.55 9.16
CA ILE A 287 -7.11 8.62 10.14
C ILE A 287 -8.63 8.79 10.26
N ALA A 288 -9.12 10.02 10.38
CA ALA A 288 -10.54 10.34 10.44
C ALA A 288 -11.29 9.84 9.20
N THR A 289 -10.84 10.21 7.99
CA THR A 289 -11.49 9.76 6.75
C THR A 289 -11.55 8.25 6.63
N ARG A 290 -10.47 7.53 6.96
CA ARG A 290 -10.47 6.06 6.94
C ARG A 290 -11.39 5.47 8.00
N THR A 291 -11.50 6.11 9.15
CA THR A 291 -12.36 5.64 10.24
C THR A 291 -13.83 5.80 9.89
N LEU A 292 -14.21 6.94 9.30
CA LEU A 292 -15.57 7.17 8.83
C LEU A 292 -15.98 6.18 7.72
N GLN A 293 -15.04 5.75 6.88
CA GLN A 293 -15.28 4.74 5.84
C GLN A 293 -15.60 3.35 6.39
N ASP A 294 -15.31 3.06 7.66
CA ASP A 294 -15.64 1.78 8.27
C ASP A 294 -17.13 1.66 8.65
N GLY A 295 -17.86 2.77 8.63
CA GLY A 295 -19.26 2.85 9.05
C GLY A 295 -19.44 3.38 10.47
N PHE A 296 -20.69 3.70 10.82
CA PHE A 296 -21.03 4.38 12.07
C PHE A 296 -20.57 3.63 13.33
N ILE A 297 -20.85 2.33 13.42
CA ILE A 297 -20.60 1.53 14.63
C ILE A 297 -19.09 1.42 14.89
N GLU A 298 -18.34 1.07 13.86
CA GLU A 298 -16.89 0.90 13.92
C GLU A 298 -16.19 2.23 14.21
N ALA A 299 -16.63 3.32 13.57
CA ALA A 299 -16.04 4.63 13.74
C ALA A 299 -16.25 5.17 15.16
N THR A 300 -17.49 5.20 15.64
CA THR A 300 -17.83 5.71 16.98
C THR A 300 -17.23 4.82 18.08
N GLY A 301 -17.20 3.50 17.87
CA GLY A 301 -16.52 2.55 18.75
C GLY A 301 -15.01 2.83 18.85
N TRP A 302 -14.36 3.12 17.72
CA TRP A 302 -12.94 3.48 17.72
C TRP A 302 -12.70 4.82 18.40
N VAL A 303 -13.46 5.88 18.08
CA VAL A 303 -13.31 7.22 18.71
C VAL A 303 -13.36 7.11 20.24
N LYS A 304 -14.31 6.35 20.77
CA LYS A 304 -14.44 6.10 22.21
C LYS A 304 -13.21 5.41 22.82
N SER A 305 -12.60 4.49 22.08
CA SER A 305 -11.42 3.73 22.54
C SER A 305 -10.10 4.49 22.35
N ALA A 306 -10.04 5.39 21.36
CA ALA A 306 -8.83 6.10 20.97
C ALA A 306 -8.46 7.22 21.94
N ASN A 307 -9.43 7.71 22.73
CA ASN A 307 -9.24 8.81 23.69
C ASN A 307 -8.57 10.03 23.02
N LEU A 308 -9.20 10.47 21.92
CA LEU A 308 -8.76 11.64 21.16
C LEU A 308 -8.74 12.89 22.04
N ASP A 309 -7.76 13.75 21.84
CA ASP A 309 -7.80 15.09 22.43
C ASP A 309 -8.78 16.02 21.69
N SER A 310 -8.92 17.27 22.16
CA SER A 310 -9.86 18.23 21.57
C SER A 310 -9.55 18.52 20.11
N ASP A 311 -8.28 18.67 19.76
CA ASP A 311 -7.86 19.06 18.41
C ASP A 311 -8.04 17.87 17.45
N GLU A 312 -7.74 16.66 17.90
CA GLU A 312 -7.99 15.44 17.15
C GLU A 312 -9.49 15.19 16.92
N MET A 313 -10.31 15.44 17.95
CA MET A 313 -11.77 15.32 17.85
C MET A 313 -12.35 16.35 16.88
N ASP A 314 -11.87 17.60 16.91
CA ASP A 314 -12.25 18.64 15.94
C ASP A 314 -11.93 18.21 14.51
N VAL A 315 -10.73 17.66 14.28
CA VAL A 315 -10.36 17.12 12.96
C VAL A 315 -11.30 15.99 12.55
N PHE A 316 -11.60 15.05 13.46
CA PHE A 316 -12.52 13.95 13.18
C PHE A 316 -13.91 14.45 12.76
N VAL A 317 -14.51 15.32 13.57
CA VAL A 317 -15.85 15.90 13.31
C VAL A 317 -15.86 16.71 12.03
N SER A 318 -14.78 17.45 11.73
CA SER A 318 -14.69 18.24 10.48
C SER A 318 -14.59 17.39 9.20
N LYS A 319 -14.26 16.09 9.32
CA LYS A 319 -14.18 15.17 8.17
C LYS A 319 -15.46 14.38 7.93
N LEU A 320 -16.42 14.48 8.84
CA LEU A 320 -17.73 13.90 8.62
C LEU A 320 -18.47 14.71 7.56
N ASP A 321 -18.77 14.08 6.44
CA ASP A 321 -19.52 14.63 5.32
C ASP A 321 -20.63 13.66 4.86
N TYR A 322 -21.52 14.14 3.98
CA TYR A 322 -22.64 13.33 3.50
C TYR A 322 -22.20 12.05 2.76
N ALA A 323 -21.05 12.06 2.08
CA ALA A 323 -20.56 10.88 1.38
C ALA A 323 -20.12 9.78 2.35
N SER A 324 -19.49 10.17 3.46
CA SER A 324 -19.08 9.28 4.54
C SER A 324 -20.24 8.83 5.44
N SER A 325 -21.35 9.56 5.46
CA SER A 325 -22.53 9.23 6.27
C SER A 325 -23.66 8.54 5.50
N LEU A 326 -23.45 8.19 4.22
CA LEU A 326 -24.52 7.71 3.35
C LEU A 326 -25.20 6.45 3.91
N GLY A 327 -26.53 6.54 4.12
CA GLY A 327 -27.33 5.46 4.72
C GLY A 327 -27.31 5.44 6.26
N GLU A 328 -26.45 6.26 6.89
CA GLU A 328 -26.28 6.35 8.34
C GLU A 328 -26.31 7.83 8.82
N THR A 329 -26.81 8.76 8.00
CA THR A 329 -26.78 10.21 8.29
C THR A 329 -27.54 10.56 9.58
N GLY A 330 -28.70 9.94 9.83
CA GLY A 330 -29.47 10.13 11.06
C GLY A 330 -28.65 9.78 12.32
N PRO A 331 -28.14 8.53 12.45
CA PRO A 331 -27.25 8.16 13.54
C PRO A 331 -26.04 9.09 13.73
N TRP A 332 -25.42 9.55 12.63
CA TRP A 332 -24.32 10.52 12.70
C TRP A 332 -24.76 11.88 13.23
N LEU A 333 -25.92 12.38 12.84
CA LEU A 333 -26.48 13.63 13.36
C LEU A 333 -26.88 13.52 14.84
N ASP A 334 -27.43 12.38 15.25
CA ASP A 334 -27.72 12.10 16.66
C ASP A 334 -26.42 12.08 17.48
N TRP A 335 -25.38 11.42 16.96
CA TRP A 335 -24.05 11.40 17.59
C TRP A 335 -23.41 12.79 17.69
N LEU A 336 -23.60 13.67 16.70
CA LEU A 336 -23.17 15.08 16.80
C LEU A 336 -23.98 15.84 17.86
N GLY A 337 -25.26 15.50 18.06
CA GLY A 337 -26.09 15.97 19.17
C GLY A 337 -25.47 15.64 20.53
N ASP A 338 -25.09 14.37 20.69
CA ASP A 338 -24.43 13.86 21.90
C ASP A 338 -23.05 14.49 22.17
N HIS A 339 -22.40 15.05 21.14
CA HIS A 339 -21.08 15.70 21.21
C HIS A 339 -21.16 17.21 20.92
N SER A 340 -22.27 17.85 21.31
CA SER A 340 -22.52 19.28 21.06
C SER A 340 -21.53 20.22 21.77
N GLU A 341 -20.73 19.73 22.72
CA GLU A 341 -19.60 20.46 23.31
C GLU A 341 -18.43 20.65 22.34
N ASN A 342 -18.38 19.94 21.22
CA ASN A 342 -17.39 20.11 20.19
C ASN A 342 -17.72 21.31 19.28
N ASP A 343 -16.76 22.21 19.10
CA ASP A 343 -16.97 23.46 18.34
C ASP A 343 -17.32 23.23 16.85
N GLN A 344 -16.96 22.08 16.28
CA GLN A 344 -17.28 21.73 14.90
C GLN A 344 -18.67 21.08 14.75
N ALA A 345 -19.27 20.56 15.83
CA ALA A 345 -20.47 19.71 15.74
C ALA A 345 -21.65 20.42 15.07
N ALA A 346 -21.96 21.66 15.47
CA ALA A 346 -23.07 22.42 14.92
C ALA A 346 -22.91 22.73 13.43
N ASN A 347 -21.71 23.14 13.00
CA ASN A 347 -21.43 23.46 11.61
C ASN A 347 -21.45 22.19 10.73
N THR A 348 -20.84 21.10 11.21
CA THR A 348 -20.87 19.80 10.53
C THR A 348 -22.29 19.27 10.39
N ALA A 349 -23.10 19.31 11.46
CA ALA A 349 -24.49 18.88 11.43
C ALA A 349 -25.32 19.69 10.43
N ARG A 350 -25.15 21.01 10.43
CA ARG A 350 -25.80 21.91 9.47
C ARG A 350 -25.47 21.51 8.03
N GLN A 351 -24.19 21.31 7.71
CA GLN A 351 -23.75 20.94 6.36
C GLN A 351 -24.29 19.57 5.94
N LEU A 352 -24.24 18.58 6.83
CA LEU A 352 -24.82 17.24 6.60
C LEU A 352 -26.30 17.32 6.28
N VAL A 353 -27.06 18.12 7.02
CA VAL A 353 -28.51 18.27 6.80
C VAL A 353 -28.80 18.96 5.47
N ILE A 354 -28.03 19.99 5.08
CA ILE A 354 -28.15 20.62 3.77
C ILE A 354 -27.95 19.58 2.66
N ASP A 355 -26.86 18.84 2.71
CA ASP A 355 -26.50 17.86 1.67
C ASP A 355 -27.49 16.69 1.64
N TRP A 356 -27.91 16.21 2.81
CA TRP A 356 -28.91 15.15 2.92
C TRP A 356 -30.28 15.61 2.41
N THR A 357 -30.70 16.85 2.70
CA THR A 357 -31.97 17.40 2.21
C THR A 357 -31.99 17.55 0.70
N ASN A 358 -30.86 17.99 0.12
CA ASN A 358 -30.71 18.09 -1.34
C ASN A 358 -30.79 16.71 -2.03
N ALA A 359 -30.32 15.66 -1.36
CA ALA A 359 -30.33 14.30 -1.89
C ALA A 359 -31.67 13.59 -1.65
N ASP A 360 -32.23 13.70 -0.45
CA ASP A 360 -33.44 13.03 0.02
C ASP A 360 -34.10 13.85 1.15
N TYR A 361 -34.86 14.88 0.76
CA TYR A 361 -35.58 15.73 1.70
C TYR A 361 -36.61 14.97 2.53
N GLN A 362 -37.19 13.87 2.03
CA GLN A 362 -38.18 13.09 2.77
C GLN A 362 -37.53 12.40 3.96
N ALA A 363 -36.41 11.70 3.73
CA ALA A 363 -35.66 11.04 4.79
C ALA A 363 -35.11 12.03 5.83
N ALA A 364 -34.55 13.16 5.37
CA ALA A 364 -34.06 14.21 6.28
C ALA A 364 -35.20 14.79 7.15
N GLY A 365 -36.36 15.04 6.55
CA GLY A 365 -37.55 15.52 7.26
C GLY A 365 -38.15 14.49 8.22
N GLU A 366 -38.06 13.19 7.92
CA GLU A 366 -38.46 12.12 8.83
C GLU A 366 -37.56 12.07 10.08
N TRP A 367 -36.24 12.11 9.88
CA TRP A 367 -35.29 12.16 11.01
C TRP A 367 -35.51 13.40 11.89
N LEU A 368 -35.70 14.57 11.29
CA LEU A 368 -35.95 15.81 12.05
C LEU A 368 -37.18 15.72 12.98
N ARG A 369 -38.22 14.96 12.60
CA ARG A 369 -39.40 14.76 13.45
C ARG A 369 -39.11 13.89 14.67
N THR A 370 -38.13 12.99 14.58
CA THR A 370 -37.77 12.04 15.63
C THR A 370 -36.55 12.44 16.43
N ALA A 371 -35.74 13.38 15.92
CA ALA A 371 -34.53 13.87 16.56
C ALA A 371 -34.83 14.46 17.95
N GLU A 372 -33.92 14.26 18.89
CA GLU A 372 -34.02 14.80 20.24
C GLU A 372 -33.93 16.33 20.26
N GLU A 373 -34.65 16.97 21.18
CA GLU A 373 -34.61 18.43 21.31
C GLU A 373 -33.23 18.91 21.76
N GLY A 374 -32.70 19.94 21.10
CA GLY A 374 -31.37 20.47 21.40
C GLY A 374 -30.87 21.44 20.34
N GLU A 375 -29.67 21.96 20.56
CA GLU A 375 -29.07 22.96 19.67
C GLU A 375 -28.83 22.40 18.26
N ILE A 376 -28.31 21.17 18.16
CA ILE A 376 -28.07 20.51 16.87
C ILE A 376 -29.36 20.35 16.07
N LYS A 377 -30.47 19.96 16.72
CA LYS A 377 -31.78 19.87 16.07
C LYS A 377 -32.28 21.24 15.60
N ASN A 378 -32.13 22.28 16.41
CA ASN A 378 -32.52 23.64 16.00
C ASN A 378 -31.75 24.09 14.76
N GLN A 379 -30.43 23.88 14.74
CA GLN A 379 -29.58 24.18 13.59
C GLN A 379 -29.98 23.36 12.35
N ALA A 380 -30.34 22.09 12.55
CA ALA A 380 -30.81 21.22 11.48
C ALA A 380 -32.17 21.66 10.92
N ILE A 381 -33.12 22.09 11.76
CA ILE A 381 -34.42 22.62 11.33
C ILE A 381 -34.21 23.88 10.48
N GLN A 382 -33.35 24.81 10.91
CA GLN A 382 -33.00 26.00 10.11
C GLN A 382 -32.44 25.57 8.75
N ALA A 383 -31.42 24.70 8.74
CA ALA A 383 -30.78 24.21 7.52
C ALA A 383 -31.78 23.59 6.55
N TYR A 384 -32.68 22.74 7.06
CA TYR A 384 -33.71 22.07 6.29
C TYR A 384 -34.74 23.05 5.72
N ALA A 385 -35.28 23.95 6.54
CA ALA A 385 -36.23 24.98 6.12
C ALA A 385 -35.65 25.87 5.01
N VAL A 386 -34.41 26.33 5.18
CA VAL A 386 -33.69 27.13 4.18
C VAL A 386 -33.43 26.35 2.90
N THR A 387 -33.12 25.06 2.99
CA THR A 387 -32.84 24.23 1.80
C THR A 387 -34.09 23.97 0.99
N ILE A 388 -35.22 23.65 1.64
CA ILE A 388 -36.48 23.35 0.92
C ILE A 388 -37.24 24.60 0.47
N SER A 389 -36.98 25.79 1.02
CA SER A 389 -37.73 27.02 0.73
C SER A 389 -37.86 27.33 -0.76
N LYS A 390 -36.82 26.99 -1.54
CA LYS A 390 -36.79 27.19 -2.99
C LYS A 390 -37.78 26.30 -3.75
N TYR A 391 -38.18 25.19 -3.16
CA TYR A 391 -39.01 24.14 -3.79
C TYR A 391 -40.40 24.05 -3.15
N ASP A 392 -40.48 24.27 -1.84
CA ASP A 392 -41.71 24.26 -1.04
C ASP A 392 -41.65 25.34 0.06
N PRO A 393 -41.96 26.60 -0.30
CA PRO A 393 -41.93 27.72 0.64
C PRO A 393 -42.92 27.58 1.81
N GLU A 394 -44.04 26.90 1.60
CA GLU A 394 -45.07 26.74 2.64
C GLU A 394 -44.61 25.72 3.68
N SER A 395 -44.09 24.56 3.26
CA SER A 395 -43.46 23.62 4.19
C SER A 395 -42.25 24.24 4.90
N ALA A 396 -41.44 25.04 4.21
CA ALA A 396 -40.30 25.73 4.83
C ALA A 396 -40.73 26.62 6.01
N LYS A 397 -41.83 27.37 5.87
CA LYS A 397 -42.39 28.18 6.95
C LYS A 397 -42.90 27.32 8.10
N GLU A 398 -43.57 26.21 7.82
CA GLU A 398 -44.02 25.28 8.85
C GLU A 398 -42.85 24.75 9.68
N TRP A 399 -41.75 24.37 9.03
CA TRP A 399 -40.52 23.93 9.69
C TRP A 399 -39.85 25.06 10.49
N ALA A 400 -39.72 26.26 9.92
CA ALA A 400 -39.17 27.41 10.62
C ALA A 400 -39.97 27.73 11.89
N LEU A 401 -41.29 27.58 11.87
CA LEU A 401 -42.16 27.78 13.03
C LEU A 401 -42.00 26.71 14.13
N MET A 402 -41.38 25.56 13.84
CA MET A 402 -41.04 24.57 14.87
C MET A 402 -39.85 25.01 15.74
N LEU A 403 -39.05 25.98 15.29
CA LEU A 403 -37.96 26.54 16.08
C LEU A 403 -38.51 27.26 17.33
N PRO A 404 -37.79 27.20 18.47
CA PRO A 404 -38.12 28.01 19.65
C PRO A 404 -38.20 29.50 19.29
N ALA A 405 -39.07 30.23 19.99
CA ALA A 405 -39.16 31.68 19.80
C ALA A 405 -37.83 32.37 20.14
N GLY A 406 -37.29 33.14 19.20
CA GLY A 406 -36.02 33.84 19.37
C GLY A 406 -35.36 34.19 18.03
N GLU A 407 -34.10 34.61 18.12
CA GLU A 407 -33.32 35.12 17.00
C GLU A 407 -33.20 34.11 15.85
N LEU A 408 -32.91 32.84 16.16
CA LEU A 408 -32.74 31.78 15.14
C LEU A 408 -34.01 31.59 14.30
N ARG A 409 -35.20 31.63 14.92
CA ARG A 409 -36.47 31.51 14.20
C ARG A 409 -36.73 32.73 13.32
N ASP A 410 -36.53 33.92 13.87
CA ASP A 410 -36.79 35.18 13.16
C ASP A 410 -35.81 35.38 12.00
N GLU A 411 -34.56 34.91 12.13
CA GLU A 411 -33.58 34.82 11.06
C GLU A 411 -34.01 33.81 9.99
N THR A 412 -34.38 32.58 10.39
CA THR A 412 -34.82 31.54 9.46
C THR A 412 -36.02 32.00 8.63
N LEU A 413 -37.04 32.59 9.27
CA LEU A 413 -38.21 33.13 8.56
C LEU A 413 -37.82 34.19 7.53
N ARG A 414 -36.87 35.07 7.87
CA ARG A 414 -36.37 36.11 6.95
C ARG A 414 -35.58 35.54 5.78
N GLU A 415 -34.86 34.43 5.98
CA GLU A 415 -34.07 33.79 4.93
C GLU A 415 -34.92 32.99 3.91
N ILE A 416 -36.11 32.55 4.31
CA ILE A 416 -37.01 31.73 3.47
C ILE A 416 -38.16 32.52 2.81
N GLU A 417 -38.36 33.77 3.20
CA GLU A 417 -39.27 34.74 2.56
C GLU A 417 -38.72 35.23 1.21
#